data_AF-N9LW16-F1
#
_entry.id   AF-N9LW16-F1
#
_cell.length_a   1.000
_cell.length_b   1.000
_cell.length_c   1.000
_cell.angle_alpha   90.00
_cell.angle_beta   90.00
_cell.angle_gamma   90.00
#
_symmetry.space_group_name_H-M   'P 1'
#
loop_
_entity.id
_entity.type
_entity.pdbx_description
1 polymer ?
#
loop_
_entity_poly.entity_id
_entity_poly.type
_entity_poly.pdbx_seq_one_letter_code
_entity_poly.pdbx_strand_id
1 'polypeptide(L)' 'MLVISVGVLIYQIIIFAIIVGSRSSGRGAVLITTFIACLWTLTHVFIPPLMILQFIVIAIAFFVAMT' A
#
# COMPACT_ATOMS: atom_id res chain seq x y z
N MET A 1 14.35 15.25 -9.93
CA MET A 1 13.23 15.26 -8.95
C MET A 1 11.96 14.65 -9.52
N LEU A 2 11.47 15.08 -10.70
CA LEU A 2 10.28 14.52 -11.36
C LEU A 2 10.28 12.98 -11.49
N VAL A 3 11.39 12.38 -11.92
CA VAL A 3 11.50 10.91 -12.08
C VAL A 3 11.34 10.17 -10.74
N ILE A 4 11.88 10.72 -9.65
CA ILE A 4 11.75 10.15 -8.30
C ILE A 4 10.28 10.25 -7.83
N SER A 5 9.65 11.40 -8.04
CA SER A 5 8.24 11.61 -7.70
C SER A 5 7.29 10.69 -8.48
N VAL A 6 7.54 10.49 -9.78
CA VAL A 6 6.77 9.56 -10.61
C VAL A 6 6.97 8.12 -10.14
N GLY A 7 8.19 7.72 -9.82
CA GLY A 7 8.48 6.39 -9.27
C GLY A 7 7.73 6.13 -7.97
N VAL A 8 7.72 7.10 -7.05
CA VAL A 8 6.97 7.01 -5.79
C VAL A 8 5.47 6.88 -6.07
N LEU A 9 4.90 7.67 -6.97
CA LEU A 9 3.47 7.58 -7.32
C LEU A 9 3.09 6.23 -7.91
N ILE A 10 3.86 5.73 -8.87
CA ILE A 10 3.65 4.39 -9.47
C ILE A 10 3.70 3.33 -8.38
N TYR A 11 4.68 3.43 -7.49
CA TYR A 11 4.85 2.51 -6.38
C TYR A 11 3.63 2.51 -5.43
N GLN A 12 3.09 3.69 -5.09
CA GLN A 12 1.86 3.81 -4.30
C GLN A 12 0.65 3.18 -5.01
N ILE A 13 0.50 3.42 -6.31
CA ILE A 13 -0.59 2.85 -7.12
C ILE A 13 -0.51 1.32 -7.14
N ILE A 14 0.68 0.75 -7.27
CA ILE A 14 0.87 -0.71 -7.27
C ILE A 14 0.40 -1.31 -5.94
N ILE A 15 0.79 -0.72 -4.81
CA ILE A 15 0.41 -1.21 -3.48
C ILE A 15 -1.11 -1.12 -3.30
N PHE A 16 -1.71 0.00 -3.69
CA PHE A 16 -3.16 0.18 -3.68
C PHE A 16 -3.86 -0.89 -4.53
N ALA A 17 -3.41 -1.11 -5.77
CA ALA A 17 -3.99 -2.08 -6.69
C ALA A 17 -3.87 -3.52 -6.18
N ILE A 18 -2.78 -3.89 -5.52
CA ILE A 18 -2.60 -5.22 -4.91
C ILE A 18 -3.66 -5.45 -3.82
N ILE A 19 -3.82 -4.51 -2.89
CA ILE A 19 -4.77 -4.64 -1.77
C ILE A 19 -6.20 -4.66 -2.30
N VAL A 20 -6.58 -3.70 -3.15
CA VAL A 20 -7.94 -3.65 -3.72
C VAL A 20 -8.24 -4.85 -4.62
N GLY A 21 -7.27 -5.26 -5.44
CA GLY A 21 -7.40 -6.43 -6.32
C GLY A 21 -7.59 -7.74 -5.55
N SER A 22 -6.98 -7.85 -4.37
CA SER A 22 -7.12 -9.02 -3.49
C SER A 22 -8.55 -9.25 -2.99
N ARG A 23 -9.43 -8.24 -3.10
CA ARG A 23 -10.87 -8.36 -2.79
C ARG A 23 -11.53 -9.50 -3.56
N SER A 24 -11.12 -9.75 -4.80
CA SER A 24 -11.67 -10.83 -5.63
C SER A 24 -11.46 -12.23 -5.00
N SER A 25 -10.42 -12.39 -4.19
CA SER A 25 -10.10 -13.62 -3.45
C SER A 25 -10.75 -13.69 -2.06
N GLY A 26 -11.58 -12.70 -1.70
CA GLY A 26 -12.32 -12.64 -0.45
C GLY A 26 -11.62 -11.89 0.69
N ARG A 27 -12.35 -11.72 1.80
CA ARG A 27 -11.95 -10.89 2.96
C ARG A 27 -10.64 -11.33 3.61
N GLY A 28 -10.37 -12.64 3.64
CA GLY A 28 -9.11 -13.18 4.18
C GLY A 28 -7.89 -12.74 3.39
N ALA A 29 -7.99 -12.70 2.05
CA ALA A 29 -6.91 -12.25 1.19
C ALA A 29 -6.59 -10.76 1.37
N VAL A 30 -7.61 -9.92 1.56
CA VAL A 30 -7.44 -8.48 1.87
C VAL A 30 -6.68 -8.29 3.19
N LEU A 31 -7.02 -9.05 4.23
CA LEU A 31 -6.33 -8.97 5.52
C LEU A 31 -4.86 -9.39 5.41
N ILE A 32 -4.59 -10.52 4.72
CA ILE A 32 -3.22 -11.02 4.54
C ILE A 32 -2.37 -10.05 3.73
N THR A 33 -2.89 -9.57 2.59
CA THR A 33 -2.15 -8.63 1.72
C THR A 33 -1.90 -7.29 2.41
N THR A 34 -2.88 -6.77 3.16
CA THR A 34 -2.71 -5.55 3.96
C THR A 34 -1.66 -5.75 5.05
N PHE A 35 -1.68 -6.88 5.76
CA PHE A 35 -0.68 -7.20 6.78
C PHE A 35 0.73 -7.27 6.19
N ILE A 36 0.90 -7.93 5.04
CA ILE A 36 2.18 -7.98 4.31
C ILE A 36 2.62 -6.57 3.88
N ALA A 37 1.71 -5.73 3.39
CA ALA A 37 2.03 -4.36 3.01
C ALA A 37 2.45 -3.50 4.21
N CYS A 38 1.85 -3.70 5.38
CA CYS A 38 2.28 -3.06 6.63
C CYS A 38 3.69 -3.52 7.03
N LEU A 39 3.98 -4.83 6.98
CA LEU A 39 5.34 -5.34 7.24
C LEU A 39 6.35 -4.79 6.24
N TRP A 40 5.98 -4.67 4.98
CA TRP A 40 6.80 -4.06 3.95
C TRP A 40 7.09 -2.58 4.25
N THR A 41 6.13 -1.84 4.81
CA THR A 41 6.34 -0.43 5.20
C THR A 41 7.41 -0.29 6.28
N LEU A 42 7.58 -1.28 7.16
CA LEU A 42 8.64 -1.29 8.18
C LEU A 42 10.06 -1.37 7.57
N THR A 43 10.22 -1.82 6.33
CA THR A 43 11.53 -1.80 5.66
C THR A 43 11.91 -0.40 5.15
N HIS A 44 10.94 0.53 5.11
CA HIS A 44 11.09 1.89 4.57
C HIS A 44 11.43 2.95 5.65
N VAL A 45 11.86 2.51 6.84
CA VAL A 45 12.20 3.37 8.00
C VAL A 45 13.26 4.43 7.64
N PHE A 46 14.07 4.19 6.61
CA PHE A 46 15.12 5.11 6.15
C PHE A 46 14.60 6.41 5.54
N ILE A 47 13.33 6.51 5.15
CA ILE A 47 12.73 7.74 4.58
C ILE A 47 11.36 8.00 5.23
N PRO A 48 11.32 8.67 6.40
CA PRO A 48 10.10 8.83 7.19
C PRO A 48 8.90 9.42 6.44
N PRO A 49 9.05 10.44 5.56
CA PRO A 49 7.91 10.96 4.79
C PRO A 49 7.27 9.92 3.86
N LEU A 50 8.08 9.05 3.25
CA LEU A 50 7.57 7.99 2.37
C LEU A 50 6.87 6.89 3.16
N MET A 51 7.34 6.60 4.38
CA MET A 51 6.71 5.64 5.28
C MET A 51 5.30 6.10 5.69
N ILE A 52 5.13 7.40 6.00
CA ILE A 52 3.82 7.98 6.32
C ILE A 52 2.90 7.92 5.10
N LEU A 53 3.39 8.32 3.92
CA LEU A 53 2.62 8.26 2.68
C LEU A 53 2.14 6.83 2.39
N GLN A 54 3.05 5.86 2.50
CA GLN A 54 2.78 4.44 2.31
C GLN A 54 1.69 3.94 3.27
N PHE A 55 1.78 4.30 4.55
CA PHE A 55 0.80 3.89 5.54
C PHE A 55 -0.60 4.45 5.23
N ILE A 56 -0.68 5.72 4.81
CA ILE A 56 -1.95 6.34 4.38
C ILE A 56 -2.54 5.60 3.18
N VAL A 57 -1.72 5.27 2.17
CA VAL A 57 -2.17 4.55 0.98
C VAL A 57 -2.70 3.15 1.34
N ILE A 58 -2.02 2.43 2.24
CA ILE A 58 -2.47 1.12 2.74
C ILE A 58 -3.81 1.26 3.47
N ALA A 59 -3.97 2.27 4.34
CA ALA A 59 -5.21 2.48 5.08
C ALA A 59 -6.41 2.77 4.16
N ILE A 60 -6.21 3.62 3.15
CA ILE A 60 -7.25 3.93 2.15
C ILE A 60 -7.57 2.67 1.33
N ALA A 61 -6.56 1.94 0.85
CA ALA A 61 -6.75 0.73 0.06
C ALA A 61 -7.52 -0.34 0.84
N PHE A 62 -7.19 -0.52 2.12
CA PHE A 62 -7.88 -1.45 3.00
C PHE A 62 -9.36 -1.06 3.18
N PHE A 63 -9.64 0.22 3.43
CA PHE A 63 -11.03 0.69 3.53
C PHE A 63 -11.82 0.41 2.25
N VAL A 64 -11.27 0.77 1.09
CA VAL A 64 -11.90 0.54 -0.23
C VAL A 64 -12.10 -0.94 -0.53
N ALA A 65 -11.16 -1.80 -0.14
CA ALA A 65 -11.25 -3.24 -0.35
C ALA A 65 -12.31 -3.90 0.55
N MET A 66 -12.61 -3.31 1.71
CA MET A 66 -13.51 -3.86 2.74
C MET A 66 -14.94 -3.33 2.66
N THR A 67 -15.19 -2.24 1.91
CA THR A 67 -16.53 -1.75 1.53
C THR A 67 -17.04 -2.46 0.30
#